data_AF-A0A960I452-F1
#
_entry.id   AF-A0A960I452-F1
#
_cell.length_a   1.000
_cell.length_b   1.000
_cell.length_c   1.000
_cell.angle_alpha   90.00
_cell.angle_beta   90.00
_cell.angle_gamma   90.00
#
_symmetry.space_group_name_H-M   'P 1'
#
loop_
_entity.id
_entity.type
_entity.pdbx_description
1 polymer ?
#
loop_
_entity_poly.entity_id
_entity_poly.type
_entity_poly.pdbx_seq_one_letter_code
_entity_poly.pdbx_strand_id
1 'polypeptide(L)' 'AAYLPSTSTPVGRTAEGLPVGMQVVAPFLHDRRAIAVADALTRTIGGYANPPIVLSP' A
#
# COMPACT_ATOMS: atom_id res chain seq x y z
N ALA A 1 2.50 18.39 -10.73
CA ALA A 1 1.79 17.18 -10.28
C ALA A 1 0.54 16.98 -11.13
N ALA A 2 0.13 15.74 -11.40
CA ALA A 2 -1.01 15.43 -12.29
C ALA A 2 -2.40 15.43 -11.59
N TYR A 3 -2.44 15.57 -10.25
CA TYR A 3 -3.67 15.59 -9.44
C TYR A 3 -4.63 14.41 -9.68
N LEU A 4 -4.06 13.24 -9.99
CA LEU A 4 -4.82 12.02 -10.18
C LEU A 4 -5.06 11.30 -8.84
N PRO A 5 -6.20 10.60 -8.70
CA PRO A 5 -6.45 9.73 -7.56
C PRO A 5 -5.35 8.69 -7.39
N SER A 6 -4.96 8.47 -6.14
CA SER A 6 -3.86 7.59 -5.80
C SER A 6 -4.07 6.92 -4.44
N THR A 7 -3.86 5.61 -4.37
CA THR A 7 -3.97 4.82 -3.12
C THR A 7 -2.70 4.01 -2.90
N SER A 8 -2.18 4.04 -1.67
CA SER A 8 -1.01 3.24 -1.29
C SER A 8 -1.45 1.95 -0.59
N THR A 9 -0.78 0.83 -0.91
CA THR A 9 -1.04 -0.49 -0.31
C THR A 9 0.28 -1.19 0.04
N PRO A 10 0.37 -1.95 1.14
CA PRO A 10 1.53 -2.81 1.39
C PRO A 10 1.59 -3.94 0.35
N VAL A 11 2.81 -4.29 -0.08
CA VAL A 11 3.05 -5.37 -1.05
C VAL A 11 4.17 -6.33 -0.64
N GLY A 12 4.64 -6.24 0.62
CA GLY A 12 5.61 -7.17 1.17
C GLY A 12 6.70 -6.46 1.97
N ARG A 13 7.88 -7.08 2.02
CA ARG A 13 9.06 -6.57 2.74
C ARG A 13 10.32 -6.74 1.90
N THR A 14 11.32 -5.90 2.15
CA THR A 14 12.68 -6.08 1.62
C THR A 14 13.35 -7.28 2.28
N ALA A 15 14.54 -7.67 1.80
CA ALA A 15 15.33 -8.74 2.40
C ALA A 15 15.72 -8.44 3.86
N GLU A 16 15.89 -7.15 4.20
CA GLU A 16 16.18 -6.65 5.53
C GLU A 16 14.91 -6.48 6.39
N GLY A 17 13.74 -6.87 5.88
CA GLY A 17 12.48 -6.84 6.60
C GLY A 17 11.77 -5.49 6.62
N LEU A 18 12.22 -4.48 5.85
CA LEU A 18 11.56 -3.18 5.78
C LEU A 18 10.26 -3.26 4.95
N PRO A 19 9.18 -2.56 5.32
CA PRO A 19 7.91 -2.61 4.59
C PRO A 19 8.05 -2.00 3.18
N VAL A 20 7.48 -2.66 2.18
CA VAL A 20 7.40 -2.18 0.79
C VAL A 20 5.95 -1.81 0.46
N GLY A 21 5.75 -0.60 -0.06
CA GLY A 21 4.46 -0.09 -0.51
C GLY A 21 4.37 0.00 -2.04
N MET A 22 3.16 -0.12 -2.57
CA MET A 22 2.83 0.14 -3.97
C MET A 22 1.78 1.22 -4.05
N GLN A 23 1.98 2.17 -4.98
CA GLN A 23 1.04 3.23 -5.26
C GLN A 23 0.23 2.90 -6.52
N VAL A 24 -1.09 2.77 -6.35
CA VAL A 24 -2.04 2.59 -7.44
C VAL A 24 -2.58 3.95 -7.83
N VAL A 25 -2.29 4.39 -9.06
CA VAL A 25 -2.81 5.63 -9.64
C VAL A 25 -3.94 5.30 -10.61
N ALA A 26 -5.05 6.02 -10.52
CA ALA A 26 -6.20 5.87 -11.41
C ALA A 26 -6.47 7.15 -12.20
N PRO A 27 -7.27 7.09 -13.30
CA PRO A 27 -7.69 8.30 -14.01
C PRO A 27 -8.48 9.27 -13.11
N PHE A 28 -8.64 10.50 -13.59
CA PHE A 28 -9.40 11.54 -12.90
C PHE A 28 -10.79 11.04 -12.46
N LEU A 29 -11.18 11.35 -11.21
CA LEU A 29 -12.44 10.93 -10.56
C LEU A 29 -12.67 9.42 -10.40
N HIS A 30 -11.62 8.60 -10.51
CA HIS A 30 -11.69 7.14 -10.33
C HIS A 30 -11.11 6.65 -9.00
N ASP A 31 -11.29 7.40 -7.91
CA ASP A 31 -10.82 7.07 -6.56
C ASP A 31 -11.26 5.67 -6.11
N ARG A 32 -12.54 5.32 -6.33
CA ARG A 32 -13.07 3.99 -5.99
C ARG A 32 -12.33 2.87 -6.71
N ARG A 33 -11.82 3.11 -7.92
CA ARG A 33 -11.02 2.13 -8.68
C ARG A 33 -9.62 1.99 -8.08
N ALA A 34 -8.96 3.10 -7.71
CA ALA A 34 -7.67 3.06 -7.05
C ALA A 34 -7.75 2.26 -5.73
N ILE A 35 -8.78 2.51 -4.93
CA ILE A 35 -9.05 1.80 -3.67
C ILE A 35 -9.35 0.31 -3.91
N ALA A 36 -10.21 -0.01 -4.88
CA ALA A 36 -10.58 -1.41 -5.15
C ALA A 36 -9.38 -2.26 -5.61
N VAL A 37 -8.49 -1.71 -6.45
CA VAL A 37 -7.26 -2.40 -6.86
C VAL A 37 -6.30 -2.55 -5.67
N ALA A 38 -6.15 -1.52 -4.85
CA ALA A 38 -5.33 -1.59 -3.63
C ALA A 38 -5.84 -2.65 -2.64
N ASP A 39 -7.16 -2.76 -2.44
CA ASP A 39 -7.78 -3.81 -1.61
C ASP A 39 -7.55 -5.21 -2.20
N ALA A 40 -7.72 -5.38 -3.52
CA ALA A 40 -7.43 -6.65 -4.18
C ALA A 40 -5.97 -7.09 -4.00
N LEU A 41 -5.02 -6.16 -4.11
CA LEU A 41 -3.59 -6.43 -3.85
C LEU A 41 -3.36 -6.82 -2.38
N THR A 42 -3.91 -6.06 -1.44
CA THR A 42 -3.83 -6.33 0.01
C THR A 42 -4.31 -7.75 0.32
N ARG A 43 -5.49 -8.15 -0.18
CA ARG A 43 -6.07 -9.48 0.06
C ARG A 43 -5.25 -10.61 -0.56
N THR A 44 -4.58 -10.34 -1.67
CA THR A 44 -3.75 -11.33 -2.36
C THR A 44 -2.40 -11.53 -1.67
N ILE A 45 -1.81 -10.45 -1.15
CA ILE A 45 -0.45 -10.46 -0.58
C ILE A 45 -0.45 -10.74 0.93
N GLY A 46 -1.57 -10.53 1.61
CA GLY A 46 -1.71 -10.67 3.07
C GLY A 46 -1.70 -9.34 3.83
N GLY A 47 -1.49 -8.23 3.13
CA GLY A 47 -1.74 -6.89 3.64
C GLY A 47 -0.75 -6.39 4.69
N TYR A 48 -1.24 -5.55 5.59
CA TYR A 48 -0.44 -4.92 6.63
C TYR A 48 -0.11 -5.90 7.75
N ALA A 49 1.16 -5.96 8.13
CA ALA A 49 1.64 -6.67 9.31
C ALA A 49 2.18 -5.68 10.33
N ASN A 50 1.76 -5.81 11.59
CA ASN A 50 2.20 -4.92 12.66
C ASN A 50 3.74 -4.87 12.73
N PRO A 51 4.35 -3.67 12.70
CA PRO A 51 5.77 -3.54 12.91
C PRO A 51 6.12 -3.87 14.36
N PRO A 52 7.33 -4.40 14.63
CA PRO A 52 7.81 -4.54 15.99
C PRO A 52 7.84 -3.17 16.67
N ILE A 53 7.25 -3.08 17.85
CA ILE A 53 7.40 -1.90 18.71
C ILE A 53 8.79 -1.98 19.31
N VAL A 54 9.69 -1.12 18.85
CA VAL A 54 10.99 -0.94 19.50
C VAL A 54 10.76 -0.02 20.69
N LEU A 55 10.71 -0.59 21.89
CA LEU A 55 10.89 0.20 23.11
C LEU A 55 12.36 0.62 23.10
N SER A 56 12.64 1.89 22.85
CA SER A 56 13.98 2.44 23.09
C SER A 56 14.34 2.18 24.55
N PRO A 57 15.61 1.84 24.86
CA PRO A 57 16.11 2.00 26.22
C PRO A 57 16.00 3.46 26.68
#